data_AF-A0A1J4V944-F1
#
_entry.id   AF-A0A1J4V944-F1
#
_cell.length_a   1.000
_cell.length_b   1.000
_cell.length_c   1.000
_cell.angle_alpha   90.00
_cell.angle_beta   90.00
_cell.angle_gamma   90.00
#
_symmetry.space_group_name_H-M   'P 1'
#
loop_
_entity.id
_entity.type
_entity.pdbx_description
1 polymer ?
#
loop_
_entity_poly.entity_id
_entity_poly.type
_entity_poly.pdbx_seq_one_letter_code
_entity_poly.pdbx_strand_id
1 'polypeptide(L)'
;MRQELKDRFGEMPPPVQNLLYVIRIRLLSAEAGIQKISTEGKQIVLMVGKETEIDRASLQHSLGSSVKVGSTQIRLDTKQLGKHWTRILEEVLRRMTSIPYSLPSV
;
A
#
# COMPACT_ATOMS: atom_id res chain seq x y z
N MET A 1 8.65 17.67 -5.49
CA MET A 1 7.31 17.95 -4.89
C MET A 1 7.31 18.14 -3.38
N ARG A 2 7.63 17.15 -2.52
CA ARG A 2 7.56 17.35 -1.05
C ARG A 2 8.49 18.47 -0.53
N GLN A 3 9.70 18.57 -1.08
CA GLN A 3 10.68 19.57 -0.67
C GLN A 3 10.27 20.99 -1.09
N GLU A 4 9.79 21.21 -2.32
CA GLU A 4 9.26 22.52 -2.76
C GLU A 4 8.06 23.00 -1.94
N LEU A 5 7.18 22.08 -1.52
CA LEU A 5 6.06 22.41 -0.65
C LEU A 5 6.52 22.83 0.75
N LYS A 6 7.53 22.15 1.31
CA LYS A 6 8.09 22.50 2.61
C LYS A 6 8.79 23.87 2.58
N ASP A 7 9.53 24.14 1.52
CA ASP A 7 10.33 25.35 1.36
C ASP A 7 9.46 26.61 1.16
N ARG A 8 8.27 26.44 0.57
CA ARG A 8 7.34 27.55 0.31
C ARG A 8 6.22 27.71 1.34
N PHE A 9 5.86 26.66 2.06
CA PHE A 9 4.67 26.66 2.94
C PHE A 9 4.94 26.21 4.38
N GLY A 10 6.19 25.89 4.75
CA GLY A 10 6.55 25.44 6.10
C GLY A 10 6.23 23.97 6.36
N GLU A 11 6.03 23.58 7.62
CA GLU A 11 5.67 22.20 7.94
C GLU A 11 4.34 21.79 7.30
N MET A 12 4.35 20.65 6.61
CA MET A 12 3.19 20.19 5.86
C MET A 12 2.05 19.80 6.81
N PRO A 13 0.86 20.40 6.71
CA PRO A 13 -0.27 20.04 7.56
C PRO A 13 -0.62 18.55 7.40
N PRO A 14 -1.05 17.87 8.47
CA PRO A 14 -1.43 16.45 8.41
C PRO A 14 -2.41 16.09 7.27
N PRO A 15 -3.42 16.93 6.92
CA PRO A 15 -4.29 16.65 5.78
C PRO A 15 -3.56 16.55 4.43
N VAL A 16 -2.52 17.37 4.23
CA VAL A 16 -1.73 17.36 2.98
C VAL A 16 -0.86 16.11 2.92
N GLN A 17 -0.26 15.70 4.04
CA GLN A 17 0.48 14.45 4.13
C GLN A 17 -0.40 13.23 3.82
N ASN A 18 -1.62 13.22 4.36
CA ASN A 18 -2.61 12.16 4.10
C ASN A 18 -3.00 12.13 2.62
N LEU A 19 -3.21 13.29 1.99
CA LEU A 19 -3.53 13.36 0.57
C LEU A 19 -2.41 12.78 -0.30
N LEU A 20 -1.16 13.18 -0.06
CA LEU A 20 -0.01 12.64 -0.78
C LEU A 20 0.16 11.14 -0.57
N TYR A 21 -0.11 10.66 0.65
CA TYR A 21 -0.14 9.22 0.94
C TYR A 21 -1.21 8.49 0.13
N VAL A 22 -2.44 9.00 0.09
CA VAL A 22 -3.53 8.40 -0.72
C VAL A 22 -3.17 8.37 -2.20
N ILE A 23 -2.59 9.44 -2.74
CA ILE A 23 -2.13 9.48 -4.15
C ILE A 23 -1.09 8.39 -4.41
N ARG A 24 -0.09 8.25 -3.53
CA ARG A 24 0.92 7.19 -3.63
C ARG A 24 0.30 5.79 -3.60
N ILE A 25 -0.64 5.55 -2.69
CA ILE A 25 -1.35 4.26 -2.60
C ILE A 25 -2.15 4.00 -3.88
N ARG A 26 -2.82 5.01 -4.44
CA ARG A 26 -3.56 4.86 -5.71
C ARG A 26 -2.66 4.47 -6.87
N LEU A 27 -1.50 5.12 -7.01
CA LEU A 27 -0.53 4.79 -8.06
C LEU A 27 0.00 3.35 -7.90
N LEU A 28 0.47 3.00 -6.69
CA LEU A 28 0.94 1.65 -6.40
C LEU A 28 -0.15 0.59 -6.61
N SER A 29 -1.40 0.91 -6.26
CA SER A 29 -2.53 -0.01 -6.43
C SER A 29 -2.85 -0.29 -7.89
N ALA A 30 -2.78 0.74 -8.75
CA ALA A 30 -3.01 0.58 -10.18
C ALA A 30 -1.92 -0.30 -10.82
N GLU A 31 -0.66 -0.06 -10.48
CA GLU A 31 0.47 -0.85 -10.99
C GLU A 31 0.45 -2.30 -10.48
N ALA A 32 0.03 -2.51 -9.22
CA ALA A 32 -0.08 -3.83 -8.60
C ALA A 32 -1.32 -4.62 -9.06
N GLY A 33 -2.13 -4.10 -10.00
CA GLY A 33 -3.34 -4.76 -10.46
C GLY A 33 -4.45 -4.84 -9.41
N ILE A 34 -4.43 -3.96 -8.40
CA ILE A 34 -5.46 -3.88 -7.37
C ILE A 34 -6.62 -3.03 -7.86
N GLN A 35 -7.81 -3.63 -7.92
CA GLN A 35 -9.02 -2.96 -8.39
C GLN A 35 -9.70 -2.12 -7.30
N LYS A 36 -9.59 -2.55 -6.04
CA LYS A 36 -10.26 -1.90 -4.91
C LYS A 36 -9.47 -2.07 -3.63
N ILE A 37 -9.40 -1.00 -2.84
CA ILE A 37 -8.94 -1.03 -1.45
C ILE A 37 -10.09 -0.53 -0.58
N SER A 38 -10.51 -1.32 0.41
CA SER A 38 -11.58 -0.96 1.33
C SER A 38 -11.27 -1.35 2.77
N THR A 39 -11.93 -0.70 3.72
CA THR A 39 -11.90 -1.08 5.12
C THR A 39 -13.14 -1.90 5.45
N GLU A 40 -12.96 -3.10 5.99
CA GLU A 40 -14.02 -4.00 6.46
C GLU A 40 -13.77 -4.33 7.94
N GLY A 41 -14.47 -3.64 8.83
CA GLY A 41 -14.24 -3.78 10.27
C GLY A 41 -12.79 -3.40 10.65
N LYS A 42 -12.03 -4.37 11.17
CA LYS A 42 -10.61 -4.22 11.54
C LYS A 42 -9.66 -4.76 10.47
N GLN A 43 -10.11 -4.79 9.22
CA GLN A 43 -9.31 -5.25 8.10
C GLN A 43 -9.26 -4.22 6.99
N ILE A 44 -8.10 -4.13 6.34
CA ILE A 44 -7.97 -3.51 5.02
C ILE A 44 -7.99 -4.65 4.00
N VAL A 45 -8.90 -4.56 3.04
CA VAL A 45 -9.13 -5.57 2.00
C VAL A 45 -8.75 -4.99 0.66
N LEU A 46 -7.79 -5.63 0.00
CA LEU A 46 -7.37 -5.33 -1.36
C LEU A 46 -7.99 -6.37 -2.27
N MET A 47 -8.77 -5.95 -3.26
CA MET A 47 -9.32 -6.82 -4.30
C MET A 47 -8.39 -6.82 -5.50
N VAL A 48 -7.90 -7.99 -5.86
CA VAL A 48 -6.96 -8.18 -6.97
C VAL A 48 -7.74 -8.39 -8.26
N GLY A 49 -7.27 -7.77 -9.34
CA GLY A 49 -7.89 -7.91 -10.66
C GLY A 49 -7.74 -9.32 -11.22
N LYS A 50 -8.69 -9.71 -12.08
CA LYS A 50 -8.72 -11.05 -12.68
C LYS A 50 -7.49 -11.37 -13.53
N GLU A 51 -6.92 -10.34 -14.17
CA GLU A 51 -5.74 -10.44 -15.04
C GLU A 51 -4.41 -10.40 -14.25
N THR A 52 -4.47 -10.32 -12.91
CA THR A 52 -3.29 -10.16 -12.06
C THR A 52 -3.00 -11.47 -11.34
N GLU A 53 -1.87 -12.08 -11.69
CA GLU A 53 -1.39 -13.27 -11.00
C GLU A 53 -0.71 -12.92 -9.67
N ILE A 54 -0.93 -13.76 -8.67
CA ILE A 54 -0.40 -13.60 -7.32
C ILE A 54 0.39 -14.85 -6.97
N ASP A 55 1.70 -14.71 -6.74
CA ASP A 55 2.46 -15.74 -6.04
C ASP A 55 2.09 -15.72 -4.55
N ARG A 56 1.00 -16.41 -4.22
CA ARG A 56 0.44 -16.49 -2.87
C ARG A 56 1.45 -16.99 -1.87
N ALA A 57 2.24 -18.00 -2.22
CA ALA A 57 3.16 -18.64 -1.28
C ALA A 57 4.31 -17.68 -0.93
N SER A 58 4.92 -17.07 -1.94
CA SER A 58 6.00 -16.09 -1.75
C SER A 58 5.53 -14.85 -0.97
N LEU A 59 4.38 -14.29 -1.34
CA LEU A 59 3.80 -13.13 -0.66
C LEU A 59 3.42 -13.45 0.79
N GLN A 60 2.75 -14.58 1.03
CA GLN A 60 2.36 -14.98 2.37
C GLN A 60 3.56 -15.24 3.28
N HIS A 61 4.62 -15.87 2.76
CA HIS A 61 5.86 -16.11 3.49
C HIS A 61 6.53 -14.79 3.90
N SER A 62 6.55 -13.81 2.99
CA SER A 62 7.22 -12.54 3.22
C SER A 62 6.48 -11.59 4.17
N LEU A 63 5.14 -11.64 4.20
CA LEU A 63 4.31 -10.67 4.92
C LEU A 63 3.88 -11.14 6.33
N GLY A 64 4.10 -12.42 6.64
CA GLY A 64 3.76 -13.00 7.94
C GLY A 64 2.27 -13.14 8.21
N SER A 65 1.90 -13.50 9.44
CA SER A 65 0.53 -13.88 9.82
C SER A 65 -0.48 -12.74 9.90
N SER A 66 0.00 -11.50 10.01
CA SER A 66 -0.84 -10.29 10.08
C SER A 66 -1.46 -9.90 8.72
N VAL A 67 -1.01 -10.55 7.65
CA VAL A 67 -1.55 -10.41 6.29
C VAL A 67 -1.99 -11.79 5.80
N LYS A 68 -3.21 -11.87 5.27
CA LYS A 68 -3.74 -13.08 4.66
C LYS A 68 -3.82 -12.90 3.15
N VAL A 69 -3.07 -13.70 2.41
CA VAL A 69 -2.97 -13.65 0.96
C VAL A 69 -3.90 -14.69 0.33
N GLY A 70 -4.99 -14.20 -0.28
CA GLY A 70 -5.91 -14.96 -1.10
C GLY A 70 -5.56 -14.85 -2.60
N SER A 71 -6.42 -15.40 -3.45
CA SER A 71 -6.23 -15.46 -4.91
C SER A 71 -6.86 -14.25 -5.58
N THR A 72 -7.92 -13.72 -4.97
CA THR A 72 -8.64 -12.54 -5.43
C THR A 72 -8.62 -11.42 -4.40
N GLN A 73 -8.13 -11.69 -3.19
CA GLN A 73 -8.12 -10.72 -2.08
C GLN A 73 -6.87 -10.85 -1.23
N ILE A 74 -6.36 -9.72 -0.76
CA ILE A 74 -5.34 -9.65 0.30
C ILE A 74 -5.94 -8.89 1.47
N ARG A 75 -5.81 -9.42 2.69
CA ARG A 75 -6.42 -8.87 3.90
C ARG A 75 -5.36 -8.54 4.93
N LEU A 76 -5.32 -7.31 5.39
CA LEU A 76 -4.42 -6.84 6.45
C LEU A 76 -5.23 -6.66 7.73
N ASP A 77 -4.79 -7.26 8.84
CA ASP A 77 -5.42 -7.06 10.14
C ASP A 77 -4.88 -5.79 10.81
N THR A 78 -5.68 -4.72 10.82
CA THR A 78 -5.26 -3.42 11.37
C THR A 78 -5.10 -3.44 12.89
N LYS A 79 -5.76 -4.40 13.60
CA LYS A 79 -5.60 -4.57 15.04
C LYS A 79 -4.23 -5.15 15.38
N GLN A 80 -3.82 -6.19 14.64
CA GLN A 80 -2.51 -6.81 14.83
C GLN A 80 -1.36 -5.91 14.37
N LEU A 81 -1.57 -5.17 13.27
CA LEU A 81 -0.55 -4.28 12.70
C LEU A 81 -0.38 -2.98 13.50
N GLY A 82 -1.43 -2.49 14.15
CA GLY A 82 -1.43 -1.21 14.86
C GLY A 82 -0.94 -0.08 13.95
N LYS A 83 -0.06 0.79 14.46
CA LYS A 83 0.49 1.92 13.69
C LYS A 83 1.27 1.53 12.41
N HIS A 84 1.61 0.25 12.24
CA HIS A 84 2.41 -0.22 11.10
C HIS A 84 1.57 -0.58 9.88
N TRP A 85 0.24 -0.54 9.96
CA TRP A 85 -0.63 -0.97 8.85
C TRP A 85 -0.36 -0.19 7.56
N THR A 86 -0.01 1.09 7.63
CA THR A 86 0.33 1.93 6.47
C THR A 86 1.58 1.42 5.77
N ARG A 87 2.64 1.15 6.53
CA ARG A 87 3.89 0.57 6.02
C ARG A 87 3.66 -0.79 5.37
N ILE A 88 2.86 -1.65 6.02
CA ILE A 88 2.58 -2.99 5.48
C ILE A 88 1.69 -2.93 4.24
N LEU A 89 0.72 -2.02 4.18
CA LEU A 89 -0.08 -1.80 2.97
C LEU A 89 0.82 -1.41 1.79
N GLU A 90 1.74 -0.48 2.00
CA GLU A 90 2.71 -0.12 0.97
C GLU A 90 3.62 -1.29 0.58
N GLU A 91 4.08 -2.09 1.55
CA GLU A 91 4.92 -3.26 1.30
C GLU A 91 4.19 -4.31 0.45
N VAL A 92 2.92 -4.59 0.76
CA VAL A 92 2.06 -5.49 -0.04
C VAL A 92 2.01 -5.00 -1.48
N LEU A 93 1.67 -3.73 -1.69
CA LEU A 93 1.56 -3.17 -3.04
C LEU A 93 2.89 -3.22 -3.78
N ARG A 94 4.00 -2.89 -3.12
CA ARG A 94 5.35 -2.90 -3.73
C ARG A 94 5.83 -4.29 -4.10
N ARG A 95 5.48 -5.32 -3.34
CA ARG A 95 5.83 -6.71 -3.69
C ARG A 95 5.02 -7.22 -4.86
N MET A 96 3.86 -6.62 -5.12
CA MET A 96 3.02 -6.93 -6.28
C MET A 96 3.39 -6.11 -7.52
N THR A 97 4.27 -5.10 -7.40
CA THR A 97 4.77 -4.35 -8.57
C THR A 97 6.12 -4.90 -9.04
N SER A 98 6.30 -4.97 -10.36
CA SER A 98 7.54 -5.45 -11.02
C SER A 98 8.63 -4.36 -11.18
N ILE A 99 8.46 -3.16 -10.60
CA ILE A 99 9.36 -2.04 -10.88
C ILE A 99 10.46 -1.94 -9.81
N PRO A 100 11.77 -2.03 -10.15
CA PRO A 100 12.82 -1.47 -9.33
C PRO A 100 12.68 0.05 -9.34
N TYR A 101 11.93 0.59 -8.38
CA TYR A 101 11.71 2.03 -8.31
C TYR A 101 12.93 2.72 -7.71
N SER A 102 13.78 3.27 -8.56
CA SER A 102 14.62 4.42 -8.19
C SER A 102 13.67 5.55 -7.79
N LEU A 103 13.59 5.85 -6.48
CA LEU A 103 13.07 7.13 -6.05
C LEU A 103 13.91 8.22 -6.72
N PRO A 104 13.33 9.31 -7.25
CA PRO A 104 14.06 10.56 -7.26
C PRO A 104 14.44 10.84 -5.81
N SER A 105 15.75 10.83 -5.54
CA SER A 105 16.32 11.35 -4.31
C SER A 105 15.76 12.74 -4.09
N VAL A 106 14.86 12.88 -3.13
CA VAL A 106 14.42 14.17 -2.59
C VAL A 106 14.19 14.01 -1.11
#